data_AF-A0A369QTU8-F1
#
_entry.id   AF-A0A369QTU8-F1
#
_cell.length_a   1.000
_cell.length_b   1.000
_cell.length_c   1.000
_cell.angle_alpha   90.00
_cell.angle_beta   90.00
_cell.angle_gamma   90.00
#
_symmetry.space_group_name_H-M   'P 1'
#
loop_
_entity.id
_entity.type
_entity.pdbx_description
1 polymer ?
#
loop_
_entity_poly.entity_id
_entity_poly.type
_entity_poly.pdbx_seq_one_letter_code
_entity_poly.pdbx_strand_id
1 'polypeptide(L)'
;MAQEYLIDVFRARGDERMARRLEAAPVSLEAGASEAWMRLRDRAMHEAGVGHMHQMRSVITGIFVPMWRVRAYTLREKVNIWRGKIWSRPFFWEDLLRDDLTARLTRLELPVYFFTGRHDYTANAELSRAYFNTIEAPVKGFYLFEDSAHSPLFEEPARARQILLSDVLGGTAALADTR
;
A
#
# COMPACT_ATOMS: atom_id res chain seq x y z
N MET A 1 10.56 -0.58 10.68
CA MET A 1 9.77 0.51 10.05
C MET A 1 10.18 0.72 8.59
N ALA A 2 9.35 1.34 7.73
CA ALA A 2 9.69 1.51 6.31
C ALA A 2 10.97 2.32 6.06
N GLN A 3 11.28 3.29 6.93
CA GLN A 3 12.51 4.08 6.83
C GLN A 3 13.77 3.23 6.98
N GLU A 4 13.85 2.41 8.04
CA GLU A 4 14.98 1.53 8.32
C GLU A 4 15.22 0.55 7.16
N TYR A 5 14.14 -0.09 6.69
CA TYR A 5 14.21 -1.00 5.55
C TYR A 5 14.80 -0.32 4.30
N LEU A 6 14.35 0.90 3.98
CA LEU A 6 14.88 1.64 2.83
C LEU A 6 16.36 1.99 3.03
N ILE A 7 16.77 2.43 4.21
CA ILE A 7 18.18 2.73 4.52
C ILE A 7 19.04 1.49 4.24
N ASP A 8 18.64 0.33 4.75
CA ASP A 8 19.37 -0.93 4.57
C ASP A 8 19.43 -1.34 3.09
N VAL A 9 18.32 -1.21 2.36
CA VAL A 9 18.27 -1.50 0.92
C VAL A 9 19.21 -0.59 0.13
N PHE A 10 19.22 0.71 0.38
CA PHE A 10 20.10 1.63 -0.35
C PHE A 10 21.57 1.44 0.02
N ARG A 11 21.90 1.15 1.29
CA ARG A 11 23.25 0.77 1.71
C ARG A 11 23.74 -0.50 1.02
N ALA A 12 22.91 -1.55 1.02
CA ALA A 12 23.25 -2.81 0.37
C ALA A 12 23.48 -2.64 -1.15
N ARG A 13 22.83 -1.65 -1.77
CA ARG A 13 23.02 -1.28 -3.19
C ARG A 13 24.19 -0.32 -3.43
N GLY A 14 24.88 0.14 -2.38
CA GLY A 14 25.97 1.12 -2.45
C GLY A 14 25.53 2.57 -2.66
N ASP A 15 24.24 2.89 -2.55
CA ASP A 15 23.73 4.26 -2.65
C ASP A 15 23.77 4.98 -1.28
N GLU A 16 24.98 5.30 -0.86
CA GLU A 16 25.26 6.05 0.38
C GLU A 16 24.67 7.47 0.37
N ARG A 17 24.31 7.99 -0.80
CA ARG A 17 23.68 9.33 -0.91
C ARG A 17 22.22 9.24 -0.51
N MET A 18 21.47 8.28 -1.03
CA MET A 18 20.07 8.10 -0.65
C MET A 18 19.95 7.66 0.81
N ALA A 19 20.77 6.70 1.26
CA ALA A 19 20.77 6.23 2.64
C ALA A 19 20.90 7.39 3.65
N ARG A 20 21.92 8.24 3.50
CA ARG A 20 22.12 9.42 4.38
C ARG A 20 20.97 10.42 4.35
N ARG A 21 20.31 10.60 3.19
CA ARG A 21 19.13 11.49 3.08
C ARG A 21 17.94 10.92 3.83
N LEU A 22 17.76 9.59 3.80
CA LEU A 22 16.71 8.90 4.54
C LEU A 22 16.98 8.94 6.05
N GLU A 23 18.23 8.79 6.49
CA GLU A 23 18.62 8.95 7.90
C GLU A 23 18.36 10.37 8.42
N ALA A 24 18.65 11.38 7.60
CA ALA A 24 18.39 12.79 7.93
C ALA A 24 16.90 13.18 7.89
N ALA A 25 15.99 12.24 7.58
CA ALA A 25 14.57 12.47 7.41
C ALA A 25 13.75 11.66 8.44
N PRO A 26 13.78 12.02 9.74
CA PRO A 26 13.24 11.20 10.82
C PRO A 26 11.73 10.96 10.67
N VAL A 27 11.31 9.78 11.13
CA VAL A 27 9.92 9.35 11.30
C VAL A 27 9.79 8.74 12.68
N SER A 28 8.86 9.23 13.51
CA SER A 28 8.54 8.59 14.79
C SER A 28 7.03 8.49 14.98
N LEU A 29 6.61 7.67 15.94
CA LEU A 29 5.20 7.56 16.31
C LEU A 29 4.70 8.85 16.99
N GLU A 30 5.53 9.54 17.78
CA GLU A 30 5.12 10.77 18.45
C GLU A 30 5.12 11.99 17.51
N ALA A 31 6.16 12.12 16.66
CA ALA A 31 6.37 13.30 15.82
C ALA A 31 5.82 13.13 14.39
N GLY A 32 5.38 11.92 14.03
CA GLY A 32 4.91 11.59 12.70
C GLY A 32 6.02 11.61 11.65
N ALA A 33 5.61 11.76 10.39
CA ALA A 33 6.50 11.82 9.24
C ALA A 33 7.05 13.25 9.03
N SER A 34 8.37 13.42 9.06
CA SER A 34 8.98 14.71 8.71
C SER A 34 8.68 15.14 7.27
N GLU A 35 8.72 16.44 6.99
CA GLU A 35 8.57 16.92 5.61
C GLU A 35 9.65 16.38 4.66
N ALA A 36 10.88 16.24 5.19
CA ALA A 36 11.99 15.66 4.45
C ALA A 36 11.65 14.23 4.02
N TRP A 37 11.08 13.43 4.93
CA TRP A 37 10.59 12.09 4.62
C TRP A 37 9.50 12.13 3.57
N MET A 38 8.50 13.00 3.70
CA MET A 38 7.39 13.11 2.75
C MET A 38 7.85 13.46 1.33
N ARG A 39 8.96 14.19 1.18
CA ARG A 39 9.58 14.50 -0.13
C ARG A 39 10.40 13.35 -0.72
N LEU A 40 10.98 12.50 0.13
CA LEU A 40 11.89 11.42 -0.28
C LEU A 40 11.20 10.07 -0.48
N ARG A 41 10.24 9.78 0.40
CA ARG A 41 9.62 8.45 0.58
C ARG A 41 9.15 7.86 -0.73
N ASP A 42 8.37 8.60 -1.50
CA ASP A 42 7.74 8.08 -2.72
C ASP A 42 8.80 7.57 -3.71
N ARG A 43 9.81 8.39 -4.02
CA ARG A 43 10.90 8.00 -4.91
C ARG A 43 11.69 6.81 -4.35
N ALA A 44 12.05 6.86 -3.08
CA ALA A 44 12.84 5.82 -2.42
C ALA A 44 12.11 4.45 -2.45
N MET A 45 10.81 4.44 -2.17
CA MET A 45 9.98 3.23 -2.21
C MET A 45 9.86 2.64 -3.61
N HIS A 46 9.67 3.47 -4.64
CA HIS A 46 9.61 2.99 -6.03
C HIS A 46 10.95 2.46 -6.53
N GLU A 47 12.06 3.12 -6.21
CA GLU A 47 13.38 2.62 -6.56
C GLU A 47 13.69 1.30 -5.83
N ALA A 48 13.22 1.15 -4.59
CA ALA A 48 13.35 -0.07 -3.80
C ALA A 48 12.41 -1.21 -4.24
N GLY A 49 11.30 -0.92 -4.93
CA GLY A 49 10.29 -1.92 -5.31
C GLY A 49 9.30 -2.23 -4.19
N VAL A 50 9.06 -1.27 -3.29
CA VAL A 50 8.18 -1.43 -2.12
C VAL A 50 7.09 -0.35 -2.03
N GLY A 51 6.89 0.35 -3.15
CA GLY A 51 5.85 1.37 -3.31
C GLY A 51 4.57 0.81 -3.93
N HIS A 52 4.05 1.48 -4.96
CA HIS A 52 2.76 1.10 -5.55
C HIS A 52 2.78 -0.30 -6.18
N MET A 53 3.84 -0.65 -6.89
CA MET A 53 4.06 -1.96 -7.51
C MET A 53 5.55 -2.30 -7.39
N HIS A 54 5.85 -3.57 -7.15
CA HIS A 54 7.19 -4.12 -6.97
C HIS A 54 8.09 -3.86 -8.17
N GLN A 55 7.56 -4.02 -9.39
CA GLN A 55 8.30 -3.78 -10.63
C GLN A 55 8.21 -2.33 -11.14
N MET A 56 7.42 -1.46 -10.52
CA MET A 56 7.27 -0.07 -10.97
C MET A 56 8.33 0.85 -10.36
N ARG A 57 9.26 1.29 -11.21
CA ARG A 57 10.36 2.20 -10.81
C ARG A 57 10.00 3.68 -10.86
N SER A 58 8.91 4.06 -11.52
CA SER A 58 8.50 5.47 -11.67
C SER A 58 6.99 5.63 -11.79
N VAL A 59 6.44 6.52 -10.96
CA VAL A 59 5.02 6.92 -10.99
C VAL A 59 4.66 7.58 -12.32
N ILE A 60 5.61 8.28 -12.96
CA ILE A 60 5.35 8.96 -14.23
C ILE A 60 5.06 7.93 -15.32
N THR A 61 5.94 6.95 -15.49
CA THR A 61 5.80 5.94 -16.54
C THR A 61 4.76 4.88 -16.19
N GLY A 62 4.60 4.54 -14.90
CA GLY A 62 3.71 3.47 -14.46
C GLY A 62 2.27 3.89 -14.14
N ILE A 63 2.01 5.15 -13.81
CA ILE A 63 0.67 5.63 -13.46
C ILE A 63 0.25 6.81 -14.35
N PHE A 64 1.06 7.88 -14.39
CA PHE A 64 0.67 9.11 -15.07
C PHE A 64 0.46 8.91 -16.58
N VAL A 65 1.45 8.34 -17.28
CA VAL A 65 1.34 8.08 -18.74
C VAL A 65 0.18 7.13 -19.07
N PRO A 66 0.00 5.97 -18.40
CA PRO A 66 -1.16 5.10 -18.61
C PRO A 66 -2.51 5.80 -18.35
N MET A 67 -2.62 6.58 -17.28
CA MET A 67 -3.84 7.36 -16.96
C MET A 67 -4.15 8.38 -18.06
N TRP A 68 -3.15 9.02 -18.67
CA TRP A 68 -3.41 9.92 -19.79
C TRP A 68 -3.80 9.17 -21.07
N ARG A 69 -3.29 7.96 -21.29
CA ARG A 69 -3.60 7.11 -22.45
C ARG A 69 -4.97 6.42 -22.35
N VAL A 70 -5.50 6.17 -21.15
CA VAL A 70 -6.80 5.49 -21.00
C VAL A 70 -7.94 6.38 -21.51
N ARG A 71 -8.84 5.80 -22.30
CA ARG A 71 -9.99 6.51 -22.89
C ARG A 71 -11.27 6.44 -22.05
N ALA A 72 -11.25 5.70 -20.95
CA ALA A 72 -12.37 5.55 -20.03
C ALA A 72 -12.76 6.87 -19.33
N TYR A 73 -11.84 7.86 -19.29
CA TYR A 73 -12.08 9.17 -18.71
C TYR A 73 -11.96 10.27 -19.75
N THR A 74 -12.89 11.22 -19.71
CA THR A 74 -12.80 12.50 -20.42
C THR A 74 -11.62 13.33 -19.91
N LEU A 75 -11.16 14.29 -20.71
CA LEU A 75 -10.10 15.21 -20.30
C LEU A 75 -10.48 16.00 -19.03
N ARG A 76 -11.75 16.40 -18.92
CA ARG A 76 -12.27 17.12 -17.75
C ARG A 76 -12.20 16.27 -16.48
N GLU A 77 -12.56 14.99 -16.56
CA GLU A 77 -12.49 14.06 -15.43
C GLU A 77 -11.05 13.84 -14.98
N LYS A 78 -10.11 13.68 -15.92
CA LYS A 78 -8.68 13.58 -15.61
C LYS A 78 -8.20 14.80 -14.81
N VAL A 79 -8.56 16.01 -15.23
CA VAL A 79 -8.24 17.24 -14.48
C VAL A 79 -8.96 17.28 -13.12
N ASN A 80 -10.22 16.85 -13.05
CA ASN A 80 -10.99 16.80 -11.80
C ASN A 80 -10.39 15.84 -10.77
N ILE A 81 -9.86 14.69 -11.18
CA ILE A 81 -9.20 13.74 -10.28
C ILE A 81 -8.03 14.41 -9.55
N TRP A 82 -7.18 15.14 -10.28
CA TRP A 82 -6.04 15.83 -9.67
C TRP A 82 -6.47 16.99 -8.78
N ARG A 83 -7.45 17.79 -9.22
CA ARG A 83 -8.02 18.85 -8.39
C ARG A 83 -8.62 18.31 -7.10
N GLY A 84 -9.38 17.23 -7.18
CA GLY A 84 -9.98 16.56 -6.03
C GLY A 84 -8.94 16.05 -5.05
N LYS A 85 -7.87 15.40 -5.54
CA LYS A 85 -6.76 14.92 -4.70
C LYS A 85 -6.05 16.05 -3.94
N ILE A 86 -5.78 17.17 -4.60
CA ILE A 86 -5.11 18.32 -3.97
C ILE A 86 -6.04 18.96 -2.94
N TRP A 87 -7.32 19.12 -3.29
CA TRP A 87 -8.31 19.76 -2.42
C TRP A 87 -8.63 18.91 -1.19
N SER A 88 -8.78 17.58 -1.30
CA SER A 88 -9.19 16.73 -0.18
C SER A 88 -8.08 16.45 0.84
N ARG A 89 -6.81 16.49 0.41
CA ARG A 89 -5.68 16.05 1.24
C ARG A 89 -5.58 16.75 2.60
N PRO A 90 -5.72 18.09 2.74
CA PRO A 90 -5.60 18.74 4.04
C PRO A 90 -6.70 18.38 5.03
N PHE A 91 -7.88 17.96 4.55
CA PHE A 91 -9.05 17.74 5.39
C PHE A 91 -9.06 16.38 6.10
N PHE A 92 -8.49 15.35 5.48
CA PHE A 92 -8.60 13.97 5.99
C PHE A 92 -7.29 13.39 6.48
N TRP A 93 -6.16 13.97 6.10
CA TRP A 93 -4.86 13.32 6.28
C TRP A 93 -4.47 13.16 7.76
N GLU A 94 -4.68 14.20 8.56
CA GLU A 94 -4.36 14.17 9.98
C GLU A 94 -5.24 13.19 10.76
N ASP A 95 -6.54 13.17 10.47
CA ASP A 95 -7.49 12.26 11.13
C ASP A 95 -7.21 10.81 10.74
N LEU A 96 -6.92 10.55 9.46
CA LEU A 96 -6.55 9.22 8.98
C LEU A 96 -5.30 8.67 9.68
N LEU A 97 -4.30 9.52 9.93
CA LEU A 97 -3.06 9.10 10.59
C LEU A 97 -3.23 8.84 12.10
N ARG A 98 -4.21 9.49 12.74
CA ARG A 98 -4.47 9.34 14.18
C ARG A 98 -5.45 8.22 14.49
N ASP A 99 -6.24 7.77 13.52
CA ASP A 99 -7.25 6.75 13.75
C ASP A 99 -6.62 5.37 13.95
N ASP A 100 -7.06 4.68 14.99
CA ASP A 100 -6.64 3.31 15.30
C ASP A 100 -7.82 2.36 15.10
N LEU A 101 -7.85 1.77 13.90
CA LEU A 101 -8.88 0.79 13.53
C LEU A 101 -8.78 -0.48 14.39
N THR A 102 -7.62 -0.79 14.96
CA THR A 102 -7.45 -1.98 15.81
C THR A 102 -8.19 -1.85 17.14
N ALA A 103 -8.42 -0.63 17.61
CA ALA A 103 -9.20 -0.34 18.81
C ALA A 103 -10.71 -0.17 18.54
N ARG A 104 -11.08 0.26 17.33
CA ARG A 104 -12.45 0.69 17.01
C ARG A 104 -13.24 -0.26 16.12
N LEU A 105 -12.57 -0.98 15.22
CA LEU A 105 -13.22 -1.76 14.17
C LEU A 105 -12.68 -3.18 14.14
N THR A 106 -13.07 -3.97 15.13
CA THR A 106 -12.66 -5.37 15.28
C THR A 106 -13.80 -6.35 15.03
N ARG A 107 -15.03 -5.90 14.81
CA ARG A 107 -16.17 -6.78 14.50
C ARG A 107 -16.92 -6.28 13.28
N LEU A 108 -17.10 -7.15 12.30
CA LEU A 108 -17.75 -6.88 11.03
C LEU A 108 -18.81 -7.95 10.76
N GLU A 109 -20.04 -7.53 10.49
CA GLU A 109 -21.15 -8.46 10.15
C GLU A 109 -21.13 -8.88 8.67
N LEU A 110 -20.00 -8.66 7.99
CA LEU A 110 -19.80 -8.90 6.56
C LEU A 110 -18.53 -9.73 6.34
N PRO A 111 -18.43 -10.50 5.25
CA PRO A 111 -17.19 -11.17 4.86
C PRO A 111 -16.03 -10.19 4.66
N VAL A 112 -14.83 -10.58 5.08
CA VAL A 112 -13.62 -9.73 5.04
C VAL A 112 -12.47 -10.43 4.34
N TYR A 113 -11.93 -9.82 3.29
CA TYR A 113 -10.84 -10.40 2.51
C TYR A 113 -9.69 -9.41 2.35
N PHE A 114 -8.50 -9.78 2.84
CA PHE A 114 -7.30 -8.94 2.77
C PHE A 114 -6.39 -9.44 1.66
N PHE A 115 -6.15 -8.60 0.66
CA PHE A 115 -5.20 -8.85 -0.43
C PHE A 115 -3.98 -7.98 -0.17
N THR A 116 -2.88 -8.59 0.27
CA THR A 116 -1.72 -7.86 0.78
C THR A 116 -0.46 -8.29 0.05
N GLY A 117 0.35 -7.34 -0.42
CA GLY A 117 1.64 -7.65 -1.03
C GLY A 117 2.75 -7.83 0.00
N ARG A 118 3.61 -8.84 -0.18
CA ARG A 118 4.80 -9.10 0.65
C ARG A 118 5.75 -7.90 0.69
N HIS A 119 5.83 -7.16 -0.40
CA HIS A 119 6.72 -6.01 -0.56
C HIS A 119 6.04 -4.67 -0.28
N ASP A 120 4.80 -4.65 0.22
CA ASP A 120 4.11 -3.40 0.51
C ASP A 120 4.66 -2.77 1.79
N TYR A 121 5.39 -1.65 1.67
CA TYR A 121 5.83 -0.85 2.80
C TYR A 121 5.00 0.43 2.99
N THR A 122 3.92 0.57 2.22
CA THR A 122 2.91 1.62 2.40
C THR A 122 1.78 1.15 3.31
N ALA A 123 1.34 -0.11 3.16
CA ALA A 123 0.42 -0.82 4.05
C ALA A 123 1.05 -2.17 4.43
N ASN A 124 1.98 -2.12 5.39
CA ASN A 124 2.85 -3.25 5.74
C ASN A 124 2.08 -4.55 5.99
N ALA A 125 2.58 -5.65 5.43
CA ALA A 125 1.93 -6.96 5.49
C ALA A 125 1.81 -7.53 6.91
N GLU A 126 2.81 -7.30 7.76
CA GLU A 126 2.80 -7.77 9.15
C GLU A 126 1.78 -6.99 9.98
N LEU A 127 1.74 -5.66 9.82
CA LEU A 127 0.73 -4.81 10.47
C LEU A 127 -0.69 -5.15 9.98
N SER A 128 -0.86 -5.35 8.68
CA SER A 128 -2.13 -5.77 8.09
C SER A 128 -2.57 -7.13 8.65
N ARG A 129 -1.66 -8.09 8.81
CA ARG A 129 -1.95 -9.40 9.40
C ARG A 129 -2.25 -9.31 10.90
N ALA A 130 -1.54 -8.45 11.64
CA ALA A 130 -1.82 -8.20 13.04
C ALA A 130 -3.24 -7.67 13.24
N TYR A 131 -3.66 -6.68 12.45
CA TYR A 131 -5.03 -6.17 12.47
C TYR A 131 -6.04 -7.23 12.02
N PHE A 132 -5.80 -7.94 10.91
CA PHE A 132 -6.68 -9.02 10.44
C PHE A 132 -6.95 -10.09 11.51
N ASN A 133 -5.94 -10.39 12.35
CA ASN A 133 -6.08 -11.34 13.43
C ASN A 133 -7.05 -10.88 14.53
N THR A 134 -7.23 -9.58 14.74
CA THR A 134 -8.19 -9.03 15.71
C THR A 134 -9.62 -8.96 15.18
N ILE A 135 -9.82 -9.05 13.86
CA ILE A 135 -11.15 -8.94 13.23
C ILE A 135 -11.99 -10.22 13.48
N GLU A 136 -13.21 -10.05 13.98
CA GLU A 136 -14.30 -11.01 13.98
C GLU A 136 -15.20 -10.75 12.78
N ALA A 137 -15.42 -11.77 11.95
CA ALA A 137 -16.29 -11.70 10.78
C ALA A 137 -16.88 -13.09 10.48
N PRO A 138 -18.07 -13.17 9.83
CA PRO A 138 -18.69 -14.45 9.47
C PRO A 138 -17.80 -15.30 8.55
N VAL A 139 -17.03 -14.65 7.67
CA VAL A 139 -15.97 -15.25 6.84
C VAL A 139 -14.82 -14.26 6.79
N LYS A 140 -13.58 -14.73 7.00
CA LYS A 140 -12.41 -13.89 6.76
C LYS A 140 -11.27 -14.66 6.10
N GLY A 141 -10.63 -14.05 5.11
CA GLY A 141 -9.48 -14.61 4.39
C GLY A 141 -8.36 -13.59 4.26
N PHE A 142 -7.14 -14.01 4.57
CA PHE A 142 -5.93 -13.22 4.32
C PHE A 142 -5.14 -13.90 3.21
N TYR A 143 -4.79 -13.14 2.18
CA TYR A 143 -4.03 -13.61 1.04
C TYR A 143 -2.80 -12.73 0.87
N LEU A 144 -1.64 -13.34 1.10
CA LEU A 144 -0.35 -12.76 0.85
C LEU A 144 0.06 -13.04 -0.59
N PHE A 145 0.46 -11.98 -1.26
CA PHE A 145 0.93 -11.96 -2.63
C PHE A 145 2.45 -11.82 -2.60
N GLU A 146 3.14 -12.91 -2.87
CA GLU A 146 4.58 -13.06 -2.62
C GLU A 146 5.41 -12.13 -3.51
N ASP A 147 4.96 -11.85 -4.73
CA ASP A 147 5.70 -11.07 -5.72
C ASP A 147 5.06 -9.68 -5.95
N SER A 148 4.32 -9.18 -4.95
CA SER A 148 3.55 -7.92 -5.05
C SER A 148 3.92 -6.91 -3.97
N ALA A 149 3.79 -5.62 -4.31
CA ALA A 149 3.78 -4.50 -3.36
C ALA A 149 2.34 -4.03 -3.12
N HIS A 150 2.06 -2.72 -3.14
CA HIS A 150 0.74 -2.16 -2.78
C HIS A 150 -0.40 -2.48 -3.75
N SER A 151 -0.13 -3.12 -4.90
CA SER A 151 -1.12 -3.34 -5.96
C SER A 151 -1.25 -4.82 -6.37
N PRO A 152 -1.47 -5.76 -5.43
CA PRO A 152 -1.41 -7.20 -5.70
C PRO A 152 -2.36 -7.68 -6.80
N LEU A 153 -3.53 -7.04 -6.93
CA LEU A 153 -4.51 -7.36 -7.97
C LEU A 153 -3.98 -7.12 -9.40
N PHE A 154 -3.05 -6.19 -9.56
CA PHE A 154 -2.45 -5.84 -10.84
C PHE A 154 -1.14 -6.58 -11.10
N GLU A 155 -0.42 -6.94 -10.04
CA GLU A 155 0.89 -7.60 -10.13
C GLU A 155 0.76 -9.12 -10.30
N GLU A 156 -0.22 -9.73 -9.63
CA GLU A 156 -0.52 -11.16 -9.75
C GLU A 156 -2.01 -11.38 -10.10
N PRO A 157 -2.47 -10.90 -11.27
CA PRO A 157 -3.89 -10.87 -11.63
C PRO A 157 -4.51 -12.28 -11.74
N ALA A 158 -3.71 -13.30 -12.08
CA ALA A 158 -4.19 -14.68 -12.16
C ALA A 158 -4.58 -15.22 -10.77
N ARG A 159 -3.72 -15.02 -9.77
CA ARG A 159 -3.97 -15.41 -8.37
C ARG A 159 -5.14 -14.60 -7.80
N ALA A 160 -5.14 -13.30 -8.03
CA ALA A 160 -6.23 -12.42 -7.60
C ALA A 160 -7.59 -12.86 -8.17
N ARG A 161 -7.66 -13.14 -9.47
CA ARG A 161 -8.88 -13.64 -10.12
C ARG A 161 -9.34 -14.98 -9.56
N GLN A 162 -8.40 -15.89 -9.29
CA GLN A 162 -8.73 -17.19 -8.69
C GLN A 162 -9.39 -17.03 -7.31
N ILE A 163 -8.83 -16.18 -6.44
CA ILE A 163 -9.37 -15.90 -5.11
C ILE A 163 -10.75 -15.24 -5.22
N LEU A 164 -10.89 -14.24 -6.11
CA LEU A 164 -12.18 -13.57 -6.32
C LEU A 164 -13.28 -14.53 -6.78
N LEU A 165 -12.98 -15.43 -7.71
CA LEU A 165 -13.97 -16.37 -8.26
C LEU A 165 -14.27 -17.55 -7.32
N SER A 166 -13.31 -17.99 -6.51
CA SER A 166 -13.49 -19.16 -5.64
C SER A 166 -13.98 -18.76 -4.26
N ASP A 167 -13.22 -17.91 -3.58
CA ASP A 167 -13.43 -17.60 -2.17
C ASP A 167 -14.41 -16.43 -2.01
N VAL A 168 -14.16 -15.30 -2.69
CA VAL A 168 -15.01 -14.11 -2.53
C VAL A 168 -16.41 -14.35 -3.07
N LEU A 169 -16.54 -14.84 -4.30
CA LEU A 169 -17.85 -15.15 -4.90
C LEU A 169 -18.55 -16.33 -4.19
N GLY A 170 -17.78 -17.30 -3.72
CA GLY A 170 -18.31 -18.47 -2.99
C GLY A 170 -18.66 -18.19 -1.52
N GLY A 171 -18.24 -17.06 -0.97
CA GLY A 171 -18.41 -16.77 0.46
C GLY A 171 -17.59 -17.71 1.36
N THR A 172 -16.40 -18.12 0.91
CA THR A 172 -15.49 -19.02 1.64
C THR A 172 -14.08 -18.43 1.70
N ALA A 173 -13.15 -19.10 2.38
CA ALA A 173 -11.76 -18.67 2.48
C ALA A 173 -10.81 -19.87 2.33
N ALA A 174 -11.09 -20.74 1.36
CA ALA A 174 -10.39 -22.01 1.20
C ALA A 174 -8.95 -21.86 0.69
N LEU A 175 -8.66 -20.77 -0.03
CA LEU A 175 -7.34 -20.41 -0.55
C LEU A 175 -6.58 -19.45 0.37
N ALA A 176 -7.15 -19.09 1.52
CA ALA A 176 -6.52 -18.15 2.45
C ALA A 176 -5.29 -18.78 3.10
N ASP A 177 -4.27 -17.96 3.34
CA ASP A 177 -3.03 -18.46 3.95
C ASP A 177 -3.30 -18.88 5.39
N THR A 178 -2.93 -20.11 5.72
CA THR A 178 -2.95 -20.61 7.10
C THR A 178 -1.97 -19.82 7.96
N ARG A 179 -2.31 -19.63 9.24
CA ARG A 179 -1.44 -18.98 10.22
C ARG A 179 -0.08 -19.65 10.31
#